data_AF-A0A847US30-F1
#
_entry.id   AF-A0A847US30-F1
#
_cell.length_a   1.000
_cell.length_b   1.000
_cell.length_c   1.000
_cell.angle_alpha   90.00
_cell.angle_beta   90.00
_cell.angle_gamma   90.00
#
_symmetry.space_group_name_H-M   'P 1'
#
loop_
_entity.id
_entity.type
_entity.pdbx_description
1 polymer ?
#
loop_
_entity_poly.entity_id
_entity_poly.type
_entity_poly.pdbx_seq_one_letter_code
_entity_poly.pdbx_strand_id
1 'polypeptide(L)'
;MNEQYDALSLFSGGLDSILASKLIQSLGHKVLGLHFVSPFFGRPKRVPGWVRTYGLPIDIIDIGQEFVDLMAAFPPHGFGKVMNPCVDCKILMLRRAKKLLPQYGAKFLISGEVLGQRPMSQRADTLNIIRNEAQVRDVLLRPLSAGLLPPTPMEESGLVDRTKLPALCGRGRKSQYQLAKILGVTAIPPQAGACRLGERESARRYWPVIKTFPNPQSGDFDLTNVGRQLWRRLSGRDTSHWLVMGREHKDNERLQELTRSDDYVFMLKSFPGPHAVGRQVPGQAWKDDVLREAATCLACFSPKARRHGGMVEVVVRQGETERTVTINPASPHNFTDNLTWAETREGQKDWEISVLLNRDAALTPTPVREGQANTQGGLHGCADKSPCIF
;
A
#
# COMPACT_ATOMS: atom_id res chain seq x y z
N MET A 1 -5.29 -33.70 -8.58
CA MET A 1 -5.65 -33.53 -7.16
C MET A 1 -4.90 -32.32 -6.67
N ASN A 2 -5.61 -31.24 -6.27
CA ASN A 2 -4.94 -30.06 -5.71
C ASN A 2 -4.23 -30.48 -4.41
N GLU A 3 -2.97 -30.07 -4.27
CA GLU A 3 -2.20 -30.33 -3.06
C GLU A 3 -2.89 -29.65 -1.86
N GLN A 4 -3.20 -30.45 -0.83
CA GLN A 4 -3.93 -29.97 0.34
C GLN A 4 -2.96 -29.59 1.46
N TYR A 5 -3.12 -28.39 2.00
CA TYR A 5 -2.33 -27.84 3.09
C TYR A 5 -3.12 -27.87 4.40
N ASP A 6 -2.44 -27.91 5.55
CA ASP A 6 -3.08 -27.78 6.85
C ASP A 6 -3.22 -26.31 7.27
N ALA A 7 -2.21 -25.51 6.93
CA ALA A 7 -2.14 -24.11 7.33
C ALA A 7 -1.55 -23.19 6.26
N LEU A 8 -2.03 -21.94 6.25
CA LEU A 8 -1.48 -20.85 5.43
C LEU A 8 -0.69 -19.87 6.31
N SER A 9 0.58 -19.65 5.98
CA SER A 9 1.47 -18.75 6.73
C SER A 9 1.60 -17.41 6.03
N LEU A 10 1.38 -16.30 6.73
CA LEU A 10 1.71 -14.96 6.22
C LEU A 10 3.24 -14.82 6.13
N PHE A 11 3.79 -15.15 4.96
CA PHE A 11 5.22 -15.34 4.74
C PHE A 11 5.89 -14.07 4.19
N SER A 12 6.50 -13.28 5.07
CA SER A 12 7.19 -12.04 4.69
C SER A 12 8.61 -12.23 4.15
N GLY A 13 9.19 -13.43 4.31
CA GLY A 13 10.61 -13.71 4.08
C GLY A 13 11.54 -13.18 5.18
N GLY A 14 11.00 -12.59 6.24
CA GLY A 14 11.72 -12.24 7.46
C GLY A 14 11.84 -13.42 8.43
N LEU A 15 12.80 -13.31 9.36
CA LEU A 15 13.12 -14.35 10.35
C LEU A 15 11.87 -14.85 11.08
N ASP A 16 11.04 -13.94 11.61
CA ASP A 16 9.89 -14.32 12.43
C ASP A 16 8.85 -15.14 11.63
N SER A 17 8.57 -14.78 10.36
CA SER A 17 7.67 -15.58 9.50
C SER A 17 8.28 -16.92 9.07
N ILE A 18 9.60 -17.01 8.91
CA ILE A 18 10.28 -18.28 8.62
C ILE A 18 10.16 -19.20 9.83
N LEU A 19 10.50 -18.71 11.03
CA LEU A 19 10.44 -19.49 12.26
C LEU A 19 9.03 -19.97 12.58
N ALA A 20 8.01 -19.11 12.42
CA ALA A 20 6.63 -19.53 12.63
C ALA A 20 6.22 -20.67 11.68
N SER A 21 6.60 -20.57 10.40
CA SER A 21 6.30 -21.59 9.39
C SER A 21 7.06 -22.91 9.68
N LYS A 22 8.35 -22.83 9.97
CA LYS A 22 9.19 -24.00 10.27
C LYS A 22 8.81 -24.67 11.59
N LEU A 23 8.39 -23.89 12.60
CA LEU A 23 7.89 -24.42 13.86
C LEU A 23 6.65 -25.28 13.60
N ILE A 24 5.65 -24.74 12.89
CA ILE A 24 4.43 -25.49 12.61
C ILE A 24 4.68 -26.71 11.69
N GLN A 25 5.61 -26.60 10.72
CA GLN A 25 6.09 -27.76 9.96
C GLN A 25 6.72 -28.84 10.87
N SER A 26 7.54 -28.44 11.86
CA SER A 26 8.18 -29.40 12.78
C SER A 26 7.19 -30.13 13.69
N LEU A 27 5.97 -29.59 13.82
CA LEU A 27 4.86 -30.24 14.52
C LEU A 27 4.02 -31.16 13.62
N GLY A 28 4.44 -31.38 12.37
CA GLY A 28 3.82 -32.35 11.46
C GLY A 28 2.80 -31.75 10.48
N HIS A 29 2.63 -30.43 10.45
CA HIS A 29 1.65 -29.78 9.55
C HIS A 29 2.25 -29.42 8.19
N LYS A 30 1.45 -29.60 7.14
CA LYS A 30 1.74 -29.07 5.79
C LYS A 30 1.43 -27.57 5.75
N VAL A 31 2.46 -26.74 5.60
CA VAL A 31 2.34 -25.29 5.58
C VAL A 31 2.62 -24.73 4.19
N LEU A 32 1.72 -23.89 3.68
CA LEU A 32 1.95 -23.04 2.51
C LEU A 32 2.25 -21.60 2.95
N GLY A 33 3.35 -21.03 2.50
CA GLY A 33 3.63 -19.61 2.68
C GLY A 33 2.85 -18.75 1.68
N LEU A 34 2.16 -17.72 2.16
CA LEU A 34 1.56 -16.68 1.34
C LEU A 34 2.45 -15.44 1.38
N HIS A 35 3.14 -15.17 0.27
CA HIS A 35 3.98 -13.99 0.11
C HIS A 35 3.20 -12.86 -0.57
N PHE A 36 2.68 -11.93 0.24
CA PHE A 36 1.94 -10.78 -0.24
C PHE A 36 2.85 -9.76 -0.94
N VAL A 37 2.41 -9.27 -2.10
CA VAL A 37 3.11 -8.27 -2.91
C VAL A 37 2.22 -7.07 -3.22
N SER A 38 2.83 -5.90 -3.25
CA SER A 38 2.22 -4.63 -3.64
C SER A 38 3.31 -3.69 -4.20
N PRO A 39 2.95 -2.52 -4.75
CA PRO A 39 3.94 -1.50 -5.11
C PRO A 39 4.81 -1.01 -3.93
N PHE A 40 4.39 -1.27 -2.69
CA PHE A 40 5.02 -0.74 -1.48
C PHE A 40 5.95 -1.74 -0.78
N PHE A 41 5.72 -3.04 -0.97
CA PHE A 41 6.47 -4.12 -0.32
C PHE A 41 6.30 -5.46 -1.06
N GLY A 42 7.08 -6.45 -0.66
CA GLY A 42 7.11 -7.76 -1.30
C GLY A 42 8.33 -7.93 -2.20
N ARG A 43 8.72 -9.17 -2.44
CA ARG A 43 9.93 -9.56 -3.18
C ARG A 43 9.65 -10.84 -3.98
N PRO A 44 8.74 -10.81 -4.96
CA PRO A 44 8.34 -12.01 -5.72
C PRO A 44 9.54 -12.72 -6.36
N LYS A 45 10.53 -11.96 -6.87
CA LYS A 45 11.77 -12.51 -7.45
C LYS A 45 12.63 -13.32 -6.47
N ARG A 46 12.43 -13.20 -5.14
CA ARG A 46 13.16 -13.97 -4.12
C ARG A 46 12.47 -15.28 -3.74
N VAL A 47 11.19 -15.43 -4.06
CA VAL A 47 10.38 -16.59 -3.67
C VAL A 47 11.01 -17.92 -4.11
N PRO A 48 11.47 -18.10 -5.37
CA PRO A 48 12.11 -19.36 -5.77
C PRO A 48 13.34 -19.71 -4.93
N GLY A 49 14.12 -18.70 -4.52
CA GLY A 49 15.25 -18.89 -3.61
C GLY A 49 14.80 -19.31 -2.21
N TRP A 50 13.79 -18.64 -1.66
CA TRP A 50 13.23 -18.98 -0.34
C TRP A 50 12.64 -20.38 -0.27
N VAL A 51 11.93 -20.81 -1.31
CA VAL A 51 11.38 -22.18 -1.39
C VAL A 51 12.50 -23.20 -1.25
N ARG A 52 13.59 -23.05 -2.03
CA ARG A 52 14.76 -23.93 -1.95
C ARG A 52 15.46 -23.87 -0.60
N THR A 53 15.68 -22.66 -0.08
CA THR A 53 16.46 -22.45 1.15
C THR A 53 15.73 -22.97 2.39
N TYR A 54 14.41 -22.83 2.47
CA TYR A 54 13.66 -23.14 3.69
C TYR A 54 12.85 -24.44 3.60
N GLY A 55 12.77 -25.06 2.42
CA GLY A 55 11.94 -26.26 2.20
C GLY A 55 10.47 -26.00 2.51
N LEU A 56 9.96 -24.84 2.07
CA LEU A 56 8.60 -24.37 2.31
C LEU A 56 8.00 -23.95 0.96
N PRO A 57 6.88 -24.53 0.52
CA PRO A 57 6.18 -24.01 -0.65
C PRO A 57 5.66 -22.60 -0.34
N ILE A 58 5.78 -21.70 -1.30
CA ILE A 58 5.41 -20.29 -1.13
C ILE A 58 4.69 -19.85 -2.39
N ASP A 59 3.47 -19.34 -2.23
CA ASP A 59 2.70 -18.71 -3.28
C ASP A 59 2.79 -17.18 -3.20
N ILE A 60 2.68 -16.50 -4.34
CA ILE A 60 2.74 -15.04 -4.45
C ILE A 60 1.31 -14.52 -4.55
N ILE A 61 0.92 -13.68 -3.59
CA ILE A 61 -0.42 -13.11 -3.53
C ILE A 61 -0.34 -11.61 -3.80
N ASP A 62 -0.79 -11.19 -4.98
CA ASP A 62 -0.89 -9.78 -5.32
C ASP A 62 -2.08 -9.13 -4.61
N ILE A 63 -1.82 -8.07 -3.86
CA ILE A 63 -2.81 -7.21 -3.20
C ILE A 63 -2.59 -5.74 -3.56
N GLY A 64 -1.90 -5.46 -4.66
CA GLY A 64 -1.45 -4.13 -5.06
C GLY A 64 -2.58 -3.12 -5.17
N GLN A 65 -3.66 -3.46 -5.88
CA GLN A 65 -4.80 -2.55 -6.01
C GLN A 65 -5.57 -2.41 -4.69
N GLU A 66 -5.89 -3.51 -4.00
CA GLU A 66 -6.55 -3.46 -2.68
C GLU A 66 -5.78 -2.59 -1.67
N PHE A 67 -4.44 -2.64 -1.72
CA PHE A 67 -3.59 -1.82 -0.86
C PHE A 67 -3.58 -0.35 -1.29
N VAL A 68 -3.59 -0.07 -2.59
CA VAL A 68 -3.70 1.30 -3.10
C VAL A 68 -5.03 1.93 -2.72
N ASP A 69 -6.13 1.19 -2.86
CA ASP A 69 -7.46 1.66 -2.47
C ASP A 69 -7.51 1.99 -0.97
N LEU A 70 -6.93 1.13 -0.13
CA LEU A 70 -6.77 1.40 1.31
C LEU A 70 -5.99 2.69 1.58
N MET A 71 -4.90 2.92 0.85
CA MET A 71 -4.07 4.12 1.01
C MET A 71 -4.78 5.39 0.52
N ALA A 72 -5.51 5.30 -0.60
CA ALA A 72 -6.24 6.41 -1.19
C ALA A 72 -7.48 6.80 -0.37
N ALA A 73 -8.11 5.85 0.30
CA ALA A 73 -9.29 6.07 1.15
C ALA A 73 -8.96 6.63 2.55
N PHE A 74 -7.68 6.86 2.86
CA PHE A 74 -7.16 7.10 4.21
C PHE A 74 -7.43 5.90 5.15
N PRO A 75 -6.39 5.14 5.54
CA PRO A 75 -6.56 3.94 6.35
C PRO A 75 -7.35 4.21 7.64
N PRO A 76 -8.32 3.35 8.00
CA PRO A 76 -9.13 3.49 9.21
C PRO A 76 -8.33 3.75 10.50
N HIS A 77 -7.21 3.05 10.70
CA HIS A 77 -6.33 3.22 11.86
C HIS A 77 -5.22 4.27 11.65
N GLY A 78 -5.31 5.04 10.56
CA GLY A 78 -4.39 6.11 10.22
C GLY A 78 -3.00 5.65 9.81
N PHE A 79 -2.10 6.62 9.69
CA PHE A 79 -0.69 6.38 9.37
C PHE A 79 0.17 6.37 10.63
N GLY A 80 1.27 5.62 10.58
CA GLY A 80 2.33 5.75 11.58
C GLY A 80 3.18 7.02 11.39
N LYS A 81 4.49 6.91 11.66
CA LYS A 81 5.42 8.04 11.58
C LYS A 81 5.49 8.71 10.21
N VAL A 82 5.27 7.92 9.14
CA VAL A 82 5.31 8.38 7.75
C VAL A 82 3.95 8.10 7.11
N MET A 83 3.87 7.15 6.17
CA MET A 83 2.63 6.73 5.50
C MET A 83 2.30 5.26 5.80
N ASN A 84 2.91 4.67 6.83
CA ASN A 84 2.84 3.24 7.08
C ASN A 84 1.53 2.84 7.80
N PRO A 85 0.61 2.06 7.17
CA PRO A 85 -0.69 1.71 7.75
C PRO A 85 -0.66 0.28 8.32
N CYS A 86 0.32 -0.03 9.17
CA CYS A 86 0.63 -1.42 9.52
C CYS A 86 -0.50 -2.20 10.21
N VAL A 87 -1.47 -1.53 10.84
CA VAL A 87 -2.67 -2.19 11.40
C VAL A 87 -3.57 -2.63 10.24
N ASP A 88 -4.00 -1.70 9.40
CA ASP A 88 -4.86 -1.97 8.24
C ASP A 88 -4.22 -2.92 7.21
N CYS A 89 -2.92 -2.77 6.98
CA CYS A 89 -2.12 -3.67 6.14
C CYS A 89 -2.25 -5.13 6.58
N LYS A 90 -2.17 -5.38 7.90
CA LYS A 90 -2.32 -6.73 8.45
C LYS A 90 -3.76 -7.20 8.39
N ILE A 91 -4.72 -6.32 8.65
CA ILE A 91 -6.15 -6.65 8.52
C ILE A 91 -6.46 -7.09 7.08
N LEU A 92 -5.99 -6.33 6.09
CA LEU A 92 -6.14 -6.65 4.67
C LEU A 92 -5.53 -8.03 4.34
N MET A 93 -4.26 -8.25 4.68
CA MET A 93 -3.57 -9.52 4.40
C MET A 93 -4.25 -10.71 5.10
N LEU A 94 -4.70 -10.56 6.34
CA LEU A 94 -5.39 -11.62 7.08
C LEU A 94 -6.78 -11.92 6.50
N ARG A 95 -7.54 -10.91 6.10
CA ARG A 95 -8.82 -11.09 5.41
C ARG A 95 -8.62 -11.83 4.09
N ARG A 96 -7.60 -11.44 3.32
CA ARG A 96 -7.24 -12.12 2.06
C ARG A 96 -6.82 -13.57 2.32
N ALA A 97 -5.95 -13.80 3.29
CA ALA A 97 -5.51 -15.16 3.67
C ALA A 97 -6.67 -16.04 4.14
N LYS A 98 -7.62 -15.52 4.94
CA LYS A 98 -8.82 -16.25 5.37
C LYS A 98 -9.67 -16.71 4.18
N LYS A 99 -9.87 -15.83 3.18
CA LYS A 99 -10.61 -16.17 1.95
C LYS A 99 -9.93 -17.28 1.13
N LEU A 100 -8.61 -17.43 1.26
CA LEU A 100 -7.83 -18.44 0.56
C LEU A 100 -7.83 -19.81 1.24
N LEU A 101 -8.23 -19.92 2.52
CA LEU A 101 -8.27 -21.20 3.25
C LEU A 101 -8.99 -22.32 2.47
N PRO A 102 -10.22 -22.13 1.95
CA PRO A 102 -10.92 -23.19 1.22
C PRO A 102 -10.23 -23.56 -0.10
N GLN A 103 -9.60 -22.59 -0.78
CA GLN A 103 -8.95 -22.81 -2.06
C GLN A 103 -7.74 -23.75 -1.95
N TYR A 104 -7.00 -23.66 -0.84
CA TYR A 104 -5.85 -24.54 -0.55
C TYR A 104 -6.21 -25.71 0.38
N GLY A 105 -7.49 -25.86 0.74
CA GLY A 105 -7.97 -26.88 1.66
C GLY A 105 -7.40 -26.80 3.08
N ALA A 106 -6.93 -25.62 3.49
CA ALA A 106 -6.29 -25.35 4.77
C ALA A 106 -7.31 -25.01 5.87
N LYS A 107 -6.95 -25.32 7.11
CA LYS A 107 -7.82 -25.19 8.28
C LYS A 107 -7.56 -23.92 9.08
N PHE A 108 -6.32 -23.42 9.07
CA PHE A 108 -5.93 -22.25 9.87
C PHE A 108 -4.82 -21.41 9.24
N LEU A 109 -4.67 -20.20 9.78
CA LEU A 109 -3.69 -19.20 9.43
C LEU A 109 -2.58 -19.14 10.48
N ILE A 110 -1.37 -18.81 10.02
CA ILE A 110 -0.21 -18.58 10.88
C ILE A 110 0.36 -17.21 10.57
N SER A 111 0.76 -16.45 11.60
CA SER A 111 1.60 -15.28 11.42
C SER A 111 2.89 -15.37 12.25
N GLY A 112 3.97 -14.77 11.74
CA GLY A 112 5.23 -14.60 12.48
C GLY A 112 5.21 -13.44 13.47
N GLU A 113 4.05 -13.02 13.96
CA GLU A 113 3.96 -11.89 14.88
C GLU A 113 4.44 -12.26 16.28
N VAL A 114 5.34 -11.44 16.84
CA VAL A 114 5.84 -11.60 18.21
C VAL A 114 5.30 -10.48 19.10
N LEU A 115 4.67 -10.84 20.21
CA LEU A 115 4.05 -9.92 21.16
C LEU A 115 5.05 -8.86 21.65
N GLY A 116 4.72 -7.59 21.47
CA GLY A 116 5.53 -6.45 21.87
C GLY A 116 6.76 -6.18 21.01
N GLN A 117 7.01 -6.94 19.94
CA GLN A 117 8.23 -6.77 19.13
C GLN A 117 8.17 -5.52 18.23
N ARG A 118 6.98 -5.15 17.74
CA ARG A 118 6.75 -3.93 16.96
C ARG A 118 5.80 -2.98 17.68
N PRO A 119 6.22 -1.73 17.95
CA PRO A 119 5.46 -0.81 18.79
C PRO A 119 4.13 -0.41 18.18
N MET A 120 3.99 -0.39 16.85
CA MET A 120 2.76 0.05 16.21
C MET A 120 1.76 -1.06 15.92
N SER A 121 2.22 -2.30 15.68
CA SER A 121 1.36 -3.35 15.13
C SER A 121 1.37 -4.68 15.88
N GLN A 122 2.12 -4.80 16.98
CA GLN A 122 2.27 -6.06 17.73
C GLN A 122 2.15 -5.88 19.25
N ARG A 123 1.61 -4.76 19.73
CA ARG A 123 1.17 -4.66 21.13
C ARG A 123 -0.09 -5.50 21.34
N ALA A 124 -0.37 -5.90 22.59
CA ALA A 124 -1.49 -6.80 22.89
C ALA A 124 -2.86 -6.25 22.41
N ASP A 125 -3.12 -4.96 22.68
CA ASP A 125 -4.29 -4.22 22.21
C ASP A 125 -4.38 -4.27 20.68
N THR A 126 -3.29 -3.96 19.99
CA THR A 126 -3.27 -3.91 18.53
C THR A 126 -3.44 -5.30 17.89
N LEU A 127 -2.85 -6.35 18.46
CA LEU A 127 -3.04 -7.72 17.97
C LEU A 127 -4.51 -8.16 18.09
N ASN A 128 -5.19 -7.74 19.15
CA ASN A 128 -6.62 -7.99 19.36
C ASN A 128 -7.47 -7.23 18.34
N ILE A 129 -7.20 -5.93 18.12
CA ILE A 129 -7.87 -5.11 17.09
C ILE A 129 -7.74 -5.78 15.72
N ILE A 130 -6.51 -6.08 15.30
CA ILE A 130 -6.23 -6.73 14.00
C ILE A 130 -7.00 -8.05 13.87
N ARG A 131 -6.95 -8.90 14.91
CA ARG A 131 -7.63 -10.21 14.90
C ARG A 131 -9.14 -10.06 14.75
N ASN A 132 -9.74 -9.15 15.49
CA ASN A 132 -11.19 -8.95 15.52
C ASN A 132 -11.68 -8.33 14.21
N GLU A 133 -11.03 -7.27 13.73
CA GLU A 133 -11.43 -6.60 12.48
C GLU A 133 -11.15 -7.44 11.24
N ALA A 134 -10.07 -8.23 11.23
CA ALA A 134 -9.86 -9.21 10.18
C ALA A 134 -10.82 -10.41 10.27
N GLN A 135 -11.56 -10.55 11.37
CA GLN A 135 -12.48 -11.65 11.65
C GLN A 135 -11.77 -13.02 11.57
N VAL A 136 -10.56 -13.11 12.11
CA VAL A 136 -9.72 -14.33 12.07
C VAL A 136 -9.52 -14.96 13.44
N ARG A 137 -10.35 -14.60 14.44
CA ARG A 137 -10.24 -15.13 15.81
C ARG A 137 -10.13 -16.65 15.85
N ASP A 138 -10.98 -17.31 15.06
CA ASP A 138 -11.15 -18.76 15.17
C ASP A 138 -10.18 -19.55 14.29
N VAL A 139 -9.35 -18.84 13.51
CA VAL A 139 -8.45 -19.46 12.53
C VAL A 139 -7.03 -18.93 12.59
N LEU A 140 -6.70 -17.89 13.36
CA LEU A 140 -5.34 -17.33 13.40
C LEU A 140 -4.56 -17.83 14.62
N LEU A 141 -3.48 -18.56 14.34
CA LEU A 141 -2.44 -18.90 15.31
C LEU A 141 -1.24 -17.96 15.17
N ARG A 142 -0.65 -17.57 16.31
CA ARG A 142 0.61 -16.81 16.39
C ARG A 142 1.66 -17.65 17.12
N PRO A 143 2.30 -18.63 16.45
CA PRO A 143 3.05 -19.70 17.11
C PRO A 143 4.17 -19.19 18.00
N LEU A 144 4.83 -18.10 17.59
CA LEU A 144 5.97 -17.56 18.32
C LEU A 144 5.60 -16.93 19.67
N SER A 145 4.35 -16.51 19.85
CA SER A 145 3.87 -15.87 21.09
C SER A 145 2.69 -16.60 21.71
N ALA A 146 2.35 -17.81 21.24
CA ALA A 146 1.15 -18.52 21.66
C ALA A 146 1.14 -18.74 23.19
N GLY A 147 2.29 -19.05 23.80
CA GLY A 147 2.40 -19.23 25.24
C GLY A 147 2.04 -18.00 26.10
N LEU A 148 1.94 -16.81 25.50
CA LEU A 148 1.59 -15.55 26.17
C LEU A 148 0.20 -15.02 25.78
N LEU A 149 -0.45 -15.66 24.80
CA LEU A 149 -1.75 -15.26 24.30
C LEU A 149 -2.81 -16.26 24.79
N PRO A 150 -4.10 -15.85 24.85
CA PRO A 150 -5.20 -16.78 25.08
C PRO A 150 -5.14 -17.94 24.07
N PRO A 151 -5.48 -19.16 24.49
CA PRO A 151 -5.50 -20.31 23.59
C PRO A 151 -6.47 -20.06 22.44
N THR A 152 -6.14 -20.65 21.30
CA THR A 152 -6.93 -20.56 20.07
C THR A 152 -7.65 -21.89 19.82
N PRO A 153 -8.70 -21.95 18.96
CA PRO A 153 -9.41 -23.21 18.71
C PRO A 153 -8.51 -24.33 18.19
N MET A 154 -7.47 -23.99 17.42
CA MET A 154 -6.45 -24.94 16.95
C MET A 154 -5.67 -25.57 18.11
N GLU A 155 -5.45 -24.81 19.19
CA GLU A 155 -4.76 -25.29 20.38
C GLU A 155 -5.70 -26.08 21.31
N GLU A 156 -6.92 -25.57 21.52
CA GLU A 156 -7.93 -26.20 22.40
C GLU A 156 -8.40 -27.56 21.87
N SER A 157 -8.51 -27.69 20.55
CA SER A 157 -8.88 -28.96 19.89
C SER A 157 -7.75 -30.00 19.84
N GLY A 158 -6.53 -29.62 20.23
CA GLY A 158 -5.33 -30.46 20.08
C GLY A 158 -4.82 -30.56 18.64
N LEU A 159 -5.38 -29.80 17.68
CA LEU A 159 -4.85 -29.74 16.32
C LEU A 159 -3.39 -29.26 16.32
N VAL A 160 -3.06 -28.30 17.18
CA VAL A 160 -1.69 -27.86 17.45
C VAL A 160 -1.40 -28.02 18.94
N ASP A 161 -0.36 -28.78 19.27
CA ASP A 161 0.09 -28.97 20.64
C ASP A 161 0.70 -27.69 21.22
N ARG A 162 -0.10 -26.97 22.03
CA ARG A 162 0.30 -25.71 22.68
C ARG A 162 1.56 -25.84 23.53
N THR A 163 1.82 -27.01 24.13
CA THR A 163 2.99 -27.21 25.00
C THR A 163 4.31 -27.10 24.26
N LYS A 164 4.28 -27.28 22.93
CA LYS A 164 5.43 -27.14 22.03
C LYS A 164 5.58 -25.74 21.43
N LEU A 165 4.67 -24.81 21.75
CA LEU A 165 4.71 -23.44 21.25
C LEU A 165 5.43 -22.51 22.25
N PRO A 166 6.35 -21.65 21.78
CA PRO A 166 7.10 -20.77 22.66
C PRO A 166 6.27 -19.57 23.16
N ALA A 167 6.84 -18.89 24.14
CA ALA A 167 6.34 -17.66 24.74
C ALA A 167 7.26 -16.47 24.40
N LEU A 168 7.55 -16.23 23.11
CA LEU A 168 8.43 -15.13 22.71
C LEU A 168 7.72 -13.78 22.84
N CYS A 169 8.42 -12.80 23.40
CA CYS A 169 7.96 -11.42 23.48
C CYS A 169 9.10 -10.39 23.46
N GLY A 170 8.73 -9.13 23.31
CA GLY A 170 9.63 -7.99 23.36
C GLY A 170 10.41 -7.76 22.08
N ARG A 171 11.28 -6.75 22.11
CA ARG A 171 12.00 -6.27 20.91
C ARG A 171 13.27 -7.07 20.59
N GLY A 172 13.77 -7.85 21.54
CA GLY A 172 14.97 -8.66 21.38
C GLY A 172 14.78 -9.78 20.35
N ARG A 173 15.89 -10.29 19.82
CA ARG A 173 15.91 -11.41 18.86
C ARG A 173 16.68 -12.65 19.32
N LYS A 174 17.19 -12.64 20.56
CA LYS A 174 18.03 -13.73 21.10
C LYS A 174 17.30 -15.08 21.03
N SER A 175 16.06 -15.12 21.49
CA SER A 175 15.25 -16.34 21.52
C SER A 175 14.88 -16.83 20.12
N GLN A 176 14.64 -15.92 19.17
CA GLN A 176 14.41 -16.26 17.76
C GLN A 176 15.64 -16.91 17.14
N TYR A 177 16.86 -16.42 17.42
CA TYR A 177 18.08 -17.07 16.94
C TYR A 177 18.32 -18.43 17.59
N GLN A 178 17.96 -18.62 18.86
CA GLN A 178 18.00 -19.94 19.51
C GLN A 178 17.00 -20.89 18.84
N LEU A 179 15.76 -20.45 18.60
CA LEU A 179 14.75 -21.23 17.89
C LEU A 179 15.20 -21.57 16.46
N ALA A 180 15.87 -20.65 15.77
CA ALA A 180 16.43 -20.90 14.45
C ALA A 180 17.42 -22.07 14.45
N LYS A 181 18.29 -22.14 15.47
CA LYS A 181 19.23 -23.27 15.63
C LYS A 181 18.49 -24.59 15.86
N ILE A 182 17.48 -24.59 16.73
CA ILE A 182 16.67 -25.78 17.04
C ILE A 182 15.96 -26.29 15.78
N LEU A 183 15.41 -25.37 14.97
CA LEU A 183 14.67 -25.70 13.75
C LEU A 183 15.56 -25.91 12.51
N GLY A 184 16.89 -25.88 12.66
CA GLY A 184 17.82 -26.03 11.54
C GLY A 184 17.79 -24.90 10.50
N VAL A 185 17.30 -23.71 10.85
CA VAL A 185 17.27 -22.53 9.97
C VAL A 185 18.64 -21.87 9.97
N THR A 186 19.50 -22.28 9.05
CA THR A 186 20.89 -21.80 8.93
C THR A 186 21.01 -20.48 8.16
N ALA A 187 20.19 -20.31 7.13
CA ALA A 187 20.15 -19.09 6.33
C ALA A 187 19.26 -18.03 6.98
N ILE A 188 19.84 -17.26 7.91
CA ILE A 188 19.13 -16.14 8.54
C ILE A 188 19.03 -14.99 7.54
N PRO A 189 17.81 -14.53 7.16
CA PRO A 189 17.69 -13.39 6.27
C PRO A 189 18.23 -12.14 6.97
N PRO A 190 18.84 -11.19 6.23
CA PRO A 190 19.08 -9.86 6.76
C PRO A 190 17.73 -9.29 7.23
N GLN A 191 17.76 -8.36 8.19
CA GLN A 191 16.54 -7.74 8.69
C GLN A 191 15.65 -7.34 7.51
N ALA A 192 14.42 -7.90 7.47
CA ALA A 192 13.53 -7.74 6.33
C ALA A 192 13.46 -6.27 5.94
N GLY A 193 13.73 -5.97 4.66
CA GLY A 193 13.75 -4.56 4.23
C GLY A 193 12.38 -3.95 4.48
N ALA A 194 12.41 -2.74 5.03
CA ALA A 194 11.23 -2.04 5.47
C ALA A 194 10.25 -1.83 4.30
N CYS A 195 8.96 -1.80 4.62
CA CYS A 195 7.94 -1.32 3.70
C CYS A 195 8.29 0.11 3.28
N ARG A 196 8.20 0.43 1.98
CA ARG A 196 8.53 1.76 1.43
C ARG A 196 7.70 2.87 2.07
N LEU A 197 6.50 2.56 2.56
CA LEU A 197 5.63 3.52 3.27
C LEU A 197 6.20 4.00 4.62
N GLY A 198 7.23 3.33 5.14
CA GLY A 198 8.00 3.80 6.30
C GLY A 198 9.11 4.79 5.95
N GLU A 199 9.36 5.07 4.67
CA GLU A 199 10.47 5.89 4.18
C GLU A 199 9.97 7.26 3.71
N ARG A 200 10.60 8.34 4.19
CA ARG A 200 10.22 9.71 3.84
C ARG A 200 10.30 9.97 2.32
N GLU A 201 11.36 9.49 1.68
CA GLU A 201 11.56 9.69 0.24
C GLU A 201 10.53 8.96 -0.61
N SER A 202 10.12 7.76 -0.20
CA SER A 202 9.03 7.03 -0.87
C SER A 202 7.69 7.75 -0.65
N ALA A 203 7.41 8.23 0.56
CA ALA A 203 6.21 9.03 0.84
C ALA A 203 6.12 10.31 0.00
N ARG A 204 7.24 11.02 -0.21
CA ARG A 204 7.31 12.21 -1.10
C ARG A 204 6.92 11.90 -2.55
N ARG A 205 7.14 10.65 -3.01
CA ARG A 205 6.79 10.20 -4.36
C ARG A 205 5.33 9.76 -4.45
N TYR A 206 4.81 9.12 -3.41
CA TYR A 206 3.44 8.58 -3.37
C TYR A 206 2.39 9.65 -3.11
N TRP A 207 2.71 10.64 -2.27
CA TRP A 207 1.76 11.65 -1.83
C TRP A 207 1.14 12.45 -2.98
N PRO A 208 1.91 12.98 -3.96
CA PRO A 208 1.32 13.69 -5.10
C PRO A 208 0.38 12.83 -5.94
N VAL A 209 0.64 11.52 -6.07
CA VAL A 209 -0.25 10.60 -6.80
C VAL A 209 -1.59 10.48 -6.09
N ILE A 210 -1.60 10.23 -4.77
CA ILE A 210 -2.84 10.16 -3.98
C ILE A 210 -3.67 11.45 -4.08
N LYS A 211 -3.00 12.61 -4.13
CA LYS A 211 -3.69 13.91 -4.20
C LYS A 211 -4.19 14.27 -5.59
N THR A 212 -3.53 13.80 -6.64
CA THR A 212 -3.82 14.19 -8.02
C THR A 212 -4.78 13.24 -8.71
N PHE A 213 -4.64 11.94 -8.43
CA PHE A 213 -5.47 10.91 -9.05
C PHE A 213 -6.68 10.61 -8.18
N PRO A 214 -7.92 10.75 -8.68
CA PRO A 214 -9.10 10.40 -7.90
C PRO A 214 -9.17 8.90 -7.61
N ASN A 215 -8.76 8.06 -8.58
CA ASN A 215 -8.77 6.59 -8.48
C ASN A 215 -7.40 6.04 -8.93
N PRO A 216 -6.33 6.20 -8.12
CA PRO A 216 -5.01 5.77 -8.52
C PRO A 216 -4.95 4.23 -8.61
N GLN A 217 -4.13 3.74 -9.55
CA GLN A 217 -3.95 2.32 -9.78
C GLN A 217 -2.62 1.83 -9.21
N SER A 218 -2.52 0.53 -8.90
CA SER A 218 -1.28 -0.12 -8.48
C SER A 218 -0.08 0.20 -9.36
N GLY A 219 -0.28 0.16 -10.69
CA GLY A 219 0.76 0.51 -11.66
C GLY A 219 1.23 1.97 -11.62
N ASP A 220 0.43 2.90 -11.08
CA ASP A 220 0.87 4.27 -10.86
C ASP A 220 1.91 4.29 -9.72
N PHE A 221 1.67 3.58 -8.63
CA PHE A 221 2.65 3.48 -7.55
C PHE A 221 3.88 2.67 -7.95
N ASP A 222 3.77 1.67 -8.83
CA ASP A 222 4.95 1.03 -9.41
C ASP A 222 5.78 2.02 -10.22
N LEU A 223 5.14 2.91 -10.99
CA LEU A 223 5.83 3.96 -11.75
C LEU A 223 6.51 4.99 -10.84
N THR A 224 5.91 5.34 -9.69
CA THR A 224 6.56 6.24 -8.71
C THR A 224 7.85 5.66 -8.12
N ASN A 225 8.04 4.33 -8.18
CA ASN A 225 9.25 3.68 -7.70
C ASN A 225 10.44 3.79 -8.67
N VAL A 226 10.24 4.34 -9.87
CA VAL A 226 11.24 4.40 -10.95
C VAL A 226 11.79 5.82 -11.11
N GLY A 227 13.09 5.95 -11.32
CA GLY A 227 13.71 7.21 -11.74
C GLY A 227 13.34 8.45 -10.93
N ARG A 228 13.19 9.58 -11.63
CA ARG A 228 12.84 10.90 -11.10
C ARG A 228 11.36 11.19 -11.34
N GLN A 229 10.73 11.76 -10.33
CA GLN A 229 9.31 12.13 -10.33
C GLN A 229 9.21 13.64 -10.45
N LEU A 230 8.62 14.12 -11.54
CA LEU A 230 8.50 15.53 -11.86
C LEU A 230 7.03 15.89 -12.05
N TRP A 231 6.62 17.00 -11.44
CA TRP A 231 5.24 17.47 -11.51
C TRP A 231 5.20 18.88 -12.08
N ARG A 232 4.28 19.12 -13.01
CA ARG A 232 3.93 20.46 -13.45
C ARG A 232 3.02 21.09 -12.40
N ARG A 233 3.50 22.15 -11.75
CA ARG A 233 2.74 22.90 -10.74
C ARG A 233 1.98 24.04 -11.40
N LEU A 234 0.69 24.16 -11.08
CA LEU A 234 -0.15 25.26 -11.60
C LEU A 234 -0.07 26.48 -10.67
N SER A 235 -0.21 26.26 -9.36
CA SER A 235 -0.04 27.26 -8.30
C SER A 235 0.12 26.58 -6.94
N GLY A 236 1.03 27.07 -6.10
CA GLY A 236 1.23 26.51 -4.76
C GLY A 236 1.62 25.03 -4.75
N ARG A 237 0.88 24.22 -3.97
CA ARG A 237 1.12 22.77 -3.81
C ARG A 237 0.37 21.92 -4.85
N ASP A 238 -0.47 22.53 -5.70
CA ASP A 238 -1.31 21.81 -6.64
C ASP A 238 -0.53 21.35 -7.86
N THR A 239 -0.58 20.04 -8.08
CA THR A 239 0.07 19.35 -9.19
C THR A 239 -0.94 19.01 -10.27
N SER A 240 -0.51 19.14 -11.53
CA SER A 240 -1.38 18.88 -12.70
C SER A 240 -0.91 17.69 -13.52
N HIS A 241 0.26 17.82 -14.14
CA HIS A 241 0.79 16.84 -15.07
C HIS A 241 1.99 16.13 -14.46
N TRP A 242 2.05 14.81 -14.63
CA TRP A 242 3.08 13.97 -14.02
C TRP A 242 4.02 13.41 -15.08
N LEU A 243 5.30 13.75 -14.96
CA LEU A 243 6.38 13.24 -15.80
C LEU A 243 7.34 12.39 -14.97
N VAL A 244 7.57 11.16 -15.40
CA VAL A 244 8.56 10.26 -14.79
C VAL A 244 9.72 10.09 -15.72
N MET A 245 10.94 10.28 -15.24
CA MET A 245 12.15 10.29 -16.06
C MET A 245 13.19 9.30 -15.53
N GLY A 246 13.72 8.46 -16.41
CA GLY A 246 14.76 7.51 -16.04
C GLY A 246 16.06 8.22 -15.67
N ARG A 247 16.76 7.74 -14.63
CA ARG A 247 18.08 8.26 -14.23
C ARG A 247 19.22 7.44 -14.81
N GLU A 248 18.94 6.18 -15.09
CA GLU A 248 19.88 5.18 -15.60
C GLU A 248 19.19 4.23 -16.59
N HIS A 249 19.96 3.42 -17.32
CA HIS A 249 19.44 2.52 -18.35
C HIS A 249 18.34 1.59 -17.82
N LYS A 250 18.54 1.02 -16.63
CA LYS A 250 17.57 0.14 -15.98
C LYS A 250 16.25 0.85 -15.65
N ASP A 251 16.29 2.15 -15.34
CA ASP A 251 15.06 2.91 -15.18
C ASP A 251 14.34 3.05 -16.52
N ASN A 252 15.06 3.32 -17.61
CA ASN A 252 14.46 3.44 -18.95
C ASN A 252 13.76 2.14 -19.37
N GLU A 253 14.39 0.98 -19.15
CA GLU A 253 13.78 -0.34 -19.38
C GLU A 253 12.52 -0.51 -18.54
N ARG A 254 12.61 -0.19 -17.24
CA ARG A 254 11.46 -0.32 -16.34
C ARG A 254 10.31 0.65 -16.68
N LEU A 255 10.61 1.85 -17.18
CA LEU A 255 9.61 2.80 -17.66
C LEU A 255 8.86 2.24 -18.87
N GLN A 256 9.57 1.63 -19.81
CA GLN A 256 8.95 0.98 -20.98
C GLN A 256 7.99 -0.14 -20.56
N GLU A 257 8.39 -0.98 -19.60
CA GLU A 257 7.52 -2.05 -19.05
C GLU A 257 6.25 -1.52 -18.38
N LEU A 258 6.28 -0.30 -17.82
CA LEU A 258 5.18 0.31 -17.05
C LEU A 258 4.34 1.30 -17.87
N THR A 259 4.73 1.57 -19.12
CA THR A 259 4.04 2.50 -20.01
C THR A 259 2.69 1.93 -20.44
N ARG A 260 1.64 2.73 -20.35
CA ARG A 260 0.30 2.42 -20.87
C ARG A 260 0.13 2.99 -22.28
N SER A 261 -0.87 2.50 -23.01
CA SER A 261 -1.14 2.94 -24.39
C SER A 261 -1.50 4.43 -24.49
N ASP A 262 -2.08 5.01 -23.45
CA ASP A 262 -2.48 6.42 -23.35
C ASP A 262 -1.38 7.33 -22.79
N ASP A 263 -0.27 6.77 -22.30
CA ASP A 263 0.87 7.56 -21.82
C ASP A 263 1.63 8.22 -22.96
N TYR A 264 2.17 9.41 -22.70
CA TYR A 264 3.16 10.03 -23.59
C TYR A 264 4.56 9.50 -23.26
N VAL A 265 5.30 9.07 -24.27
CA VAL A 265 6.71 8.66 -24.15
C VAL A 265 7.59 9.70 -24.85
N PHE A 266 8.60 10.19 -24.14
CA PHE A 266 9.53 11.21 -24.62
C PHE A 266 10.94 10.63 -24.74
N MET A 267 11.57 10.81 -25.90
CA MET A 267 12.93 10.31 -26.19
C MET A 267 13.70 11.35 -27.00
N LEU A 268 14.99 11.53 -26.69
CA LEU A 268 15.87 12.34 -27.52
C LEU A 268 16.19 11.60 -28.83
N LYS A 269 15.97 12.25 -29.98
CA LYS A 269 16.14 11.60 -31.30
C LYS A 269 17.60 11.33 -31.63
N SER A 270 18.46 12.32 -31.41
CA SER A 270 19.86 12.30 -31.87
C SER A 270 20.88 12.06 -30.75
N PHE A 271 20.41 11.83 -29.51
CA PHE A 271 21.28 11.71 -28.35
C PHE A 271 20.83 10.56 -27.45
N PRO A 272 21.75 9.73 -26.93
CA PRO A 272 21.41 8.85 -25.83
C PRO A 272 21.08 9.70 -24.61
N GLY A 273 20.08 9.26 -23.84
CA GLY A 273 19.60 10.04 -22.71
C GLY A 273 18.50 9.35 -21.93
N PRO A 274 17.91 10.08 -20.96
CA PRO A 274 16.76 9.57 -20.24
C PRO A 274 15.59 9.33 -21.20
N HIS A 275 14.76 8.35 -20.88
CA HIS A 275 13.39 8.28 -21.38
C HIS A 275 12.48 8.91 -20.33
N ALA A 276 11.39 9.52 -20.77
CA ALA A 276 10.34 9.94 -19.84
C ALA A 276 8.95 9.47 -20.26
N VAL A 277 8.09 9.27 -19.26
CA VAL A 277 6.70 8.86 -19.39
C VAL A 277 5.82 9.94 -18.75
N GLY A 278 4.94 10.53 -19.54
CA GLY A 278 3.89 11.46 -19.11
C GLY A 278 2.59 10.69 -18.83
N ARG A 279 2.35 10.36 -17.56
CA ARG A 279 1.16 9.60 -17.14
C ARG A 279 -0.08 10.49 -17.18
N GLN A 280 -1.15 10.00 -17.80
CA GLN A 280 -2.39 10.77 -17.93
C GLN A 280 -3.12 10.90 -16.59
N VAL A 281 -3.39 12.14 -16.20
CA VAL A 281 -4.28 12.46 -15.07
C VAL A 281 -5.68 12.70 -15.64
N PRO A 282 -6.72 12.00 -15.14
CA PRO A 282 -8.08 12.18 -15.63
C PRO A 282 -8.52 13.65 -15.62
N GLY A 283 -9.09 14.12 -16.72
CA GLY A 283 -9.54 15.52 -16.88
C GLY A 283 -8.42 16.53 -17.16
N GLN A 284 -7.15 16.10 -17.25
CA GLN A 284 -6.00 16.98 -17.47
C GLN A 284 -5.21 16.56 -18.72
N ALA A 285 -5.83 16.77 -19.89
CA ALA A 285 -5.20 16.48 -21.16
C ALA A 285 -3.95 17.33 -21.38
N TRP A 286 -2.87 16.70 -21.86
CA TRP A 286 -1.63 17.39 -22.17
C TRP A 286 -1.79 18.19 -23.47
N LYS A 287 -1.92 19.51 -23.32
CA LYS A 287 -1.91 20.46 -24.45
C LYS A 287 -0.50 20.59 -25.04
N ASP A 288 -0.40 21.22 -26.22
CA ASP A 288 0.88 21.32 -26.94
C ASP A 288 1.98 22.04 -26.15
N ASP A 289 1.61 23.07 -25.38
CA ASP A 289 2.51 23.79 -24.47
C ASP A 289 3.07 22.87 -23.38
N VAL A 290 2.23 22.02 -22.78
CA VAL A 290 2.66 21.04 -21.76
C VAL A 290 3.60 19.99 -22.36
N LEU A 291 3.29 19.50 -23.56
CA LEU A 291 4.13 18.52 -24.26
C LEU A 291 5.50 19.13 -24.61
N ARG A 292 5.53 20.40 -25.03
CA ARG A 292 6.77 21.16 -25.27
C ARG A 292 7.56 21.36 -23.97
N GLU A 293 6.92 21.77 -22.88
CA GLU A 293 7.58 21.93 -21.58
C GLU A 293 8.20 20.61 -21.07
N ALA A 294 7.50 19.48 -21.24
CA ALA A 294 8.00 18.17 -20.85
C ALA A 294 9.17 17.70 -21.72
N ALA A 295 9.10 17.94 -23.04
CA ALA A 295 10.21 17.69 -23.96
C ALA A 295 11.44 18.54 -23.61
N THR A 296 11.24 19.82 -23.28
CA THR A 296 12.30 20.70 -22.78
C THR A 296 12.90 20.14 -21.50
N CYS A 297 12.07 19.77 -20.52
CA CYS A 297 12.51 19.18 -19.27
C CYS A 297 13.37 17.93 -19.49
N LEU A 298 12.94 17.00 -20.35
CA LEU A 298 13.73 15.83 -20.73
C LEU A 298 15.13 16.21 -21.23
N ALA A 299 15.20 17.16 -22.16
CA ALA A 299 16.45 17.57 -22.76
C ALA A 299 17.38 18.28 -21.76
N CYS A 300 16.84 19.03 -20.79
CA CYS A 300 17.60 19.65 -19.70
C CYS A 300 18.40 18.60 -18.90
N PHE A 301 17.87 17.38 -18.75
CA PHE A 301 18.52 16.28 -18.01
C PHE A 301 19.50 15.47 -18.85
N SER A 302 19.72 15.80 -20.14
CA SER A 302 20.77 15.21 -20.96
C SER A 302 21.99 16.14 -21.05
N PRO A 303 23.14 15.79 -20.43
CA PRO A 303 24.37 16.57 -20.56
C PRO A 303 24.87 16.70 -22.00
N LYS A 304 24.54 15.73 -22.88
CA LYS A 304 24.91 15.77 -24.30
C LYS A 304 24.03 16.76 -25.06
N ALA A 305 22.71 16.72 -24.85
CA ALA A 305 21.79 17.67 -25.47
C ALA A 305 22.11 19.12 -25.05
N ARG A 306 22.39 19.35 -23.75
CA ARG A 306 22.77 20.70 -23.28
C ARG A 306 24.07 21.22 -23.89
N ARG A 307 25.10 20.37 -24.04
CA ARG A 307 26.39 20.76 -24.62
C ARG A 307 26.31 21.05 -26.12
N HIS A 308 25.27 20.57 -26.82
CA HIS A 308 25.06 20.91 -28.22
C HIS A 308 24.86 22.41 -28.44
N GLY A 309 24.33 23.14 -27.44
CA GLY A 309 24.22 24.61 -27.47
C GLY A 309 23.16 25.16 -28.43
N GLY A 310 22.36 24.30 -29.06
CA GLY A 310 21.33 24.66 -30.02
C GLY A 310 20.02 23.91 -29.80
N MET A 311 19.12 24.00 -30.78
CA MET A 311 17.85 23.28 -30.76
C MET A 311 18.10 21.77 -30.89
N VAL A 312 17.33 20.96 -30.15
CA VAL A 312 17.36 19.50 -30.25
C VAL A 312 15.95 18.95 -30.52
N GLU A 313 15.91 17.77 -31.13
CA GLU A 313 14.67 17.07 -31.45
C GLU A 313 14.33 16.04 -30.37
N VAL A 314 13.10 16.11 -29.86
CA VAL A 314 12.50 15.13 -28.94
C VAL A 314 11.34 14.44 -29.65
N VAL A 315 11.39 13.13 -29.71
CA VAL A 315 10.29 12.28 -30.16
C VAL A 315 9.28 12.17 -29.02
N VAL A 316 8.02 12.44 -29.33
CA VAL A 316 6.87 12.27 -28.44
C VAL A 316 5.94 11.25 -29.06
N ARG A 317 5.76 10.11 -28.39
CA ARG A 317 4.90 9.02 -28.84
C ARG A 317 3.73 8.83 -27.88
N GLN A 318 2.53 8.59 -28.41
CA GLN A 318 1.36 8.17 -27.64
C GLN A 318 0.62 7.09 -28.44
N GLY A 319 0.52 5.88 -27.88
CA GLY A 319 0.07 4.70 -28.64
C GLY A 319 0.88 4.52 -29.93
N GLU A 320 0.20 4.51 -31.07
CA GLU A 320 0.80 4.40 -32.41
C GLU A 320 1.16 5.76 -33.02
N THR A 321 0.73 6.87 -32.40
CA THR A 321 1.01 8.21 -32.90
C THR A 321 2.39 8.68 -32.45
N GLU A 322 3.16 9.26 -33.37
CA GLU A 322 4.47 9.81 -33.10
C GLU A 322 4.58 11.20 -33.72
N ARG A 323 5.20 12.12 -32.98
CA ARG A 323 5.55 13.45 -33.48
C ARG A 323 6.90 13.89 -32.93
N THR A 324 7.59 14.73 -33.68
CA THR A 324 8.86 15.33 -33.24
C THR A 324 8.63 16.78 -32.83
N VAL A 325 9.21 17.16 -31.69
CA VAL A 325 9.19 18.53 -31.18
C VAL A 325 10.62 19.05 -31.10
N THR A 326 10.86 20.22 -31.69
CA THR A 326 12.15 20.91 -31.66
C THR A 326 12.15 21.91 -30.52
N ILE A 327 13.07 21.76 -29.55
CA ILE A 327 13.16 22.57 -28.32
C ILE A 327 14.58 23.06 -28.08
N ASN A 328 14.75 24.09 -27.25
CA ASN A 328 16.05 24.47 -26.70
C ASN A 328 16.18 23.88 -25.29
N PRO A 329 17.19 23.03 -24.99
CA PRO A 329 17.40 22.47 -23.65
C PRO A 329 17.66 23.51 -22.55
N ALA A 330 17.93 24.76 -22.88
CA ALA A 330 18.10 25.86 -21.93
C ALA A 330 16.81 26.67 -21.68
N SER A 331 15.72 26.39 -22.40
CA SER A 331 14.45 27.06 -22.20
C SER A 331 13.83 26.70 -20.83
N PRO A 332 13.11 27.64 -20.19
CA PRO A 332 12.40 27.36 -18.95
C PRO A 332 11.29 26.33 -19.14
N HIS A 333 10.97 25.59 -18.07
CA HIS A 333 9.85 24.65 -18.00
C HIS A 333 9.25 24.64 -16.58
N ASN A 334 7.99 24.21 -16.44
CA ASN A 334 7.29 24.22 -15.15
C ASN A 334 7.27 22.87 -14.42
N PHE A 335 7.96 21.86 -14.97
CA PHE A 335 8.15 20.56 -14.30
C PHE A 335 9.20 20.67 -13.19
N THR A 336 8.84 20.25 -11.99
CA THR A 336 9.68 20.39 -10.79
C THR A 336 9.66 19.11 -9.96
N ASP A 337 10.73 18.87 -9.18
CA ASP A 337 10.83 17.70 -8.31
C ASP A 337 9.72 17.68 -7.24
N ASN A 338 9.49 16.51 -6.64
CA ASN A 338 8.58 16.35 -5.50
C ASN A 338 8.87 17.35 -4.37
N LEU A 339 7.80 17.71 -3.66
CA LEU A 339 7.87 18.53 -2.45
C LEU A 339 8.90 18.00 -1.46
N THR A 340 9.41 18.86 -0.59
CA THR A 340 10.22 18.46 0.57
C THR A 340 9.40 17.57 1.52
N TRP A 341 10.09 16.87 2.43
CA TRP A 341 9.39 16.10 3.45
C TRP A 341 8.50 16.97 4.35
N ALA A 342 8.93 18.20 4.68
CA ALA A 342 8.16 19.10 5.52
C ALA A 342 6.82 19.49 4.88
N GLU A 343 6.85 19.93 3.62
CA GLU A 343 5.66 20.26 2.83
C GLU A 343 4.77 19.03 2.59
N THR A 344 5.37 17.87 2.31
CA THR A 344 4.62 16.61 2.17
C THR A 344 3.88 16.26 3.46
N ARG A 345 4.55 16.40 4.61
CA ARG A 345 3.96 16.09 5.92
C ARG A 345 2.87 17.07 6.31
N GLU A 346 3.02 18.34 5.95
CA GLU A 346 1.98 19.35 6.14
C GLU A 346 0.72 18.97 5.34
N GLY A 347 0.85 18.68 4.04
CA GLY A 347 -0.30 18.24 3.24
C GLY A 347 -0.97 16.96 3.76
N GLN A 348 -0.19 16.02 4.31
CA GLN A 348 -0.74 14.82 4.97
C GLN A 348 -1.61 15.16 6.18
N LYS A 349 -1.15 16.10 7.03
CA LYS A 349 -1.92 16.54 8.19
C LYS A 349 -3.21 17.25 7.77
N ASP A 350 -3.14 18.10 6.75
CA ASP A 350 -4.31 18.80 6.21
C ASP A 350 -5.39 17.78 5.75
N TRP A 351 -4.95 16.71 5.09
CA TRP A 351 -5.86 15.63 4.66
C TRP A 351 -6.42 14.84 5.84
N GLU A 352 -5.58 14.46 6.80
CA GLU A 352 -6.02 13.77 8.03
C GLU A 352 -7.09 14.56 8.79
N ILE A 353 -6.87 15.87 8.97
CA ILE A 353 -7.87 16.77 9.58
C ILE A 353 -9.17 16.77 8.76
N SER A 354 -9.08 16.91 7.43
CA SER A 354 -10.28 16.92 6.58
C SER A 354 -11.08 15.62 6.65
N VAL A 355 -10.40 14.47 6.73
CA VAL A 355 -11.05 13.15 6.84
C VAL A 355 -11.75 13.01 8.18
N LEU A 356 -11.13 13.45 9.27
CA LEU A 356 -11.72 13.40 10.61
C LEU A 356 -12.98 14.30 10.69
N LEU A 357 -12.90 15.54 10.20
CA LEU A 357 -14.04 16.45 10.18
C LEU A 357 -15.23 15.90 9.37
N ASN A 358 -14.95 15.26 8.22
CA ASN A 358 -16.00 14.64 7.40
C ASN A 358 -16.62 13.40 8.04
N ARG A 359 -15.85 12.62 8.83
CA ARG A 359 -16.39 11.48 9.58
C ARG A 359 -17.33 11.94 10.69
N ASP A 360 -16.97 13.00 11.41
CA ASP A 360 -17.82 13.56 12.46
C ASP A 360 -19.12 14.14 11.88
N ALA A 361 -19.04 14.82 10.74
CA ALA A 361 -20.22 15.36 10.04
C ALA A 361 -21.17 14.27 9.52
N ALA A 362 -20.65 13.09 9.17
CA ALA A 362 -21.46 11.94 8.76
C ALA A 362 -22.13 11.21 9.94
N LEU A 363 -21.66 11.44 11.17
CA LEU A 363 -22.21 10.86 12.39
C LEU A 363 -23.22 11.79 13.10
N THR A 364 -23.31 13.07 12.72
CA THR A 364 -24.39 13.95 13.19
C THR A 364 -25.70 13.66 12.47
N PRO A 365 -26.76 13.20 13.16
CA PRO A 365 -28.06 12.95 12.53
C PRO A 365 -28.60 14.25 11.93
N THR A 366 -29.07 14.18 10.69
CA THR A 366 -29.76 15.29 10.03
C THR A 366 -30.98 15.66 10.88
N PRO A 367 -31.14 16.92 11.34
CA PRO A 367 -32.32 17.29 12.09
C PRO A 367 -33.55 17.05 11.22
N VAL A 368 -34.46 16.21 11.72
CA VAL A 368 -35.77 15.99 11.12
C VAL A 368 -36.44 17.35 11.05
N ARG A 369 -36.74 17.83 9.84
CA ARG A 369 -37.55 19.04 9.65
C ARG A 369 -38.92 18.77 10.24
N GLU A 370 -39.22 19.38 11.39
CA GLU A 370 -40.59 19.46 11.90
C GLU A 370 -41.45 20.14 10.83
N GLY A 371 -42.44 19.39 10.34
CA GLY A 371 -43.42 19.88 9.39
C GLY A 371 -44.17 21.06 9.99
N GLN A 372 -44.18 22.17 9.26
CA GLN A 372 -45.07 23.30 9.53
C GLN A 372 -46.51 22.79 9.48
N ALA A 373 -47.16 22.74 10.65
CA ALA A 373 -48.59 22.54 10.74
C ALA A 373 -49.28 23.78 10.16
N ASN A 374 -49.96 23.58 9.03
CA ASN A 374 -50.84 24.55 8.40
C ASN A 374 -51.93 25.00 9.39
N THR A 375 -51.95 26.29 9.70
CA THR A 375 -53.09 26.99 10.27
C THR A 375 -54.03 27.39 9.14
N GLN A 376 -55.18 26.72 9.02
CA GLN A 376 -56.41 27.30 8.46
C GLN A 376 -57.59 26.34 8.62
N GLY A 377 -58.68 26.84 9.22
CA GLY A 377 -59.96 26.13 9.31
C GLY A 377 -60.68 26.42 10.61
N GLY A 378 -61.36 27.56 10.68
CA GLY A 378 -62.29 27.86 11.77
C GLY A 378 -63.55 26.99 11.69
N LEU A 379 -64.24 26.83 12.82
CA LEU A 379 -65.69 26.68 12.91
C LEU A 379 -66.13 26.84 14.37
N HIS A 380 -67.39 27.23 14.50
CA HIS A 380 -68.05 27.85 15.63
C HIS A 380 -68.07 27.05 16.93
N GLY A 381 -68.15 27.81 18.02
CA GLY A 381 -68.40 27.29 19.36
C GLY A 381 -69.79 26.70 19.53
N CYS A 382 -69.86 25.70 20.39
CA CYS A 382 -70.98 25.51 21.29
C CYS A 382 -70.42 24.90 22.57
N ALA A 383 -70.79 25.52 23.68
CA ALA A 383 -70.48 25.05 25.02
C ALA A 383 -71.22 23.73 25.28
N ASP A 384 -70.58 22.78 25.96
CA ASP A 384 -71.19 22.31 27.20
C ASP A 384 -70.22 21.59 28.15
N LYS A 385 -70.58 21.71 29.42
CA LYS A 385 -69.87 21.27 30.61
C LYS A 385 -69.99 19.76 30.80
N SER A 386 -68.91 19.09 31.23
CA SER A 386 -68.83 18.33 32.50
C SER A 386 -67.74 17.24 32.46
N PRO A 387 -67.14 16.91 33.62
CA PRO A 387 -66.00 15.99 33.74
C PRO A 387 -66.43 14.56 34.11
N CYS A 388 -65.67 13.55 33.69
CA CYS A 388 -65.52 12.24 34.35
C CYS A 388 -64.33 11.48 33.70
N ILE A 389 -63.21 11.28 34.41
CA ILE A 389 -62.85 10.02 35.11
C ILE A 389 -62.77 8.82 34.14
N PHE A 390 -61.57 8.45 33.66
CA PHE A 390 -60.70 7.38 34.19
C PHE A 390 -59.32 7.44 33.54
#